data_AF-A0A381NBC5-F1
#
_entry.id   AF-A0A381NBC5-F1
#
_cell.length_a   1.000
_cell.length_b   1.000
_cell.length_c   1.000
_cell.angle_alpha   90.00
_cell.angle_beta   90.00
_cell.angle_gamma   90.00
#
_symmetry.space_group_name_H-M   'P 1'
#
loop_
_entity.id
_entity.type
_entity.pdbx_description
1 polymer ?
#
loop_
_entity_poly.entity_id
_entity_poly.type
_entity_poly.pdbx_seq_one_letter_code
_entity_poly.pdbx_strand_id
1 'polypeptide(L)'
;MSGLAAKRQGDEAFQGFFMALLRARHEDKKDLLDPAVMEEAAVAAGLDMARFREDAADPELLKDIAESHTIAVEEHGAFGVPTFVSDGGNATFLKMFIPPDEQAVEIYETMTKAMSEFAHVGEFKRPQPPWPHGVI
;
A
#
# COMPACT_ATOMS: atom_id res chain seq x y z
N MET A 1 6.42 -12.08 -2.93
CA MET A 1 7.19 -12.95 -2.03
C MET A 1 7.85 -12.16 -0.91
N SER A 2 8.76 -11.22 -1.21
CA SER A 2 9.55 -10.46 -0.22
C SER A 2 8.74 -9.84 0.92
N GLY A 3 7.60 -9.21 0.63
CA GLY A 3 6.74 -8.62 1.67
C GLY A 3 6.20 -9.66 2.67
N LEU A 4 5.79 -10.84 2.20
CA LEU A 4 5.32 -11.91 3.09
C LEU A 4 6.48 -12.60 3.82
N ALA A 5 7.64 -12.73 3.19
CA ALA A 5 8.85 -13.20 3.86
C ALA A 5 9.24 -12.27 5.04
N ALA A 6 9.16 -10.95 4.84
CA ALA A 6 9.35 -9.99 5.93
C ALA A 6 8.28 -10.12 7.01
N LYS A 7 7.01 -10.32 6.62
CA LYS A 7 5.88 -10.54 7.56
C LYS A 7 6.07 -11.77 8.45
N ARG A 8 6.70 -12.84 7.96
CA ARG A 8 7.04 -14.03 8.77
C ARG A 8 8.03 -13.72 9.91
N GLN A 9 8.77 -12.61 9.84
CA GLN A 9 9.69 -12.18 10.90
C GLN A 9 9.04 -11.25 11.94
N GLY A 10 7.77 -10.91 11.75
CA GLY A 10 6.97 -10.10 12.69
C GLY A 10 6.56 -8.74 12.12
N ASP A 11 5.60 -8.10 12.78
CA ASP A 11 4.97 -6.87 12.30
C ASP A 11 5.96 -5.71 12.20
N GLU A 12 6.85 -5.54 13.20
CA GLU A 12 7.84 -4.46 13.19
C GLU A 12 8.82 -4.58 12.01
N ALA A 13 9.35 -5.78 11.77
CA ALA A 13 10.24 -6.06 10.63
C ALA A 13 9.53 -5.81 9.30
N PHE A 14 8.27 -6.25 9.18
CA PHE A 14 7.45 -5.98 8.01
C PHE A 14 7.21 -4.49 7.79
N GLN A 15 6.84 -3.74 8.82
CA GLN A 15 6.57 -2.30 8.70
C GLN A 15 7.84 -1.53 8.31
N GLY A 16 8.97 -1.85 8.94
CA GLY A 16 10.26 -1.26 8.57
C GLY A 16 10.61 -1.52 7.10
N PHE A 17 10.46 -2.76 6.66
CA PHE A 17 10.72 -3.16 5.28
C PHE A 17 9.78 -2.49 4.29
N PHE A 18 8.48 -2.50 4.58
CA PHE A 18 7.45 -1.90 3.74
C PHE A 18 7.69 -0.39 3.57
N MET A 19 7.99 0.32 4.66
CA MET A 19 8.33 1.74 4.61
C MET A 19 9.61 2.01 3.83
N ALA A 20 10.64 1.17 3.96
CA ALA A 20 11.86 1.29 3.17
C ALA A 20 11.58 1.15 1.66
N LEU A 21 10.74 0.19 1.26
CA LEU A 21 10.35 0.01 -0.14
C LEU A 21 9.53 1.18 -0.70
N LEU A 22 8.58 1.70 0.09
CA LEU A 22 7.77 2.86 -0.31
C LEU A 22 8.67 4.08 -0.59
N ARG A 23 9.62 4.37 0.29
CA ARG A 23 10.59 5.46 0.10
C ARG A 23 11.47 5.22 -1.13
N ALA A 24 12.07 4.03 -1.23
CA ALA A 24 12.92 3.68 -2.36
C ALA A 24 12.21 3.88 -3.71
N ARG A 25 10.94 3.48 -3.81
CA ARG A 25 10.16 3.61 -5.04
C ARG A 25 9.66 5.03 -5.30
N HIS A 26 9.08 5.67 -4.29
CA HIS A 26 8.31 6.89 -4.47
C HIS A 26 9.10 8.17 -4.25
N GLU A 27 10.14 8.14 -3.42
CA GLU A 27 11.05 9.27 -3.16
C GLU A 27 12.29 9.14 -4.04
N ASP A 28 13.04 8.03 -3.89
CA ASP A 28 14.35 7.85 -4.55
C ASP A 28 14.24 7.36 -6.01
N LYS A 29 13.04 7.01 -6.47
CA LYS A 29 12.75 6.50 -7.82
C LYS A 29 13.53 5.24 -8.20
N LYS A 30 13.96 4.43 -7.22
CA LYS A 30 14.62 3.14 -7.45
C LYS A 30 13.65 2.12 -8.07
N ASP A 31 14.21 1.14 -8.78
CA ASP A 31 13.48 0.00 -9.32
C ASP A 31 13.38 -1.11 -8.26
N LEU A 32 12.17 -1.50 -7.90
CA LEU A 32 11.96 -2.58 -6.93
C LEU A 32 12.10 -3.98 -7.54
N LEU A 33 12.28 -4.07 -8.87
CA LEU A 33 12.66 -5.33 -9.54
C LEU A 33 14.17 -5.60 -9.44
N ASP A 34 14.97 -4.61 -9.04
CA ASP A 34 16.38 -4.80 -8.77
C ASP A 34 16.56 -5.56 -7.44
N PRO A 35 17.16 -6.77 -7.45
CA PRO A 35 17.41 -7.53 -6.23
C PRO A 35 18.26 -6.76 -5.20
N ALA A 36 19.17 -5.89 -5.65
CA ALA A 36 19.99 -5.09 -4.74
C ALA A 36 19.15 -4.09 -3.94
N VAL A 37 18.16 -3.45 -4.57
CA VAL A 37 17.24 -2.51 -3.90
C VAL A 37 16.38 -3.23 -2.86
N MET A 38 15.90 -4.44 -3.19
CA MET A 38 15.18 -5.29 -2.24
C MET A 38 16.03 -5.70 -1.04
N GLU A 39 17.28 -6.10 -1.30
CA GLU A 39 18.23 -6.49 -0.25
C GLU A 39 18.62 -5.31 0.64
N GLU A 40 18.90 -4.14 0.07
CA GLU A 40 19.14 -2.90 0.81
C GLU A 40 17.98 -2.57 1.75
N ALA A 41 16.75 -2.63 1.27
CA ALA A 41 15.56 -2.38 2.08
C ALA A 41 15.40 -3.42 3.21
N ALA A 42 15.70 -4.69 2.93
CA ALA A 42 15.62 -5.76 3.91
C ALA A 42 16.66 -5.58 5.03
N VAL A 43 17.90 -5.24 4.67
CA VAL A 43 18.98 -4.94 5.62
C VAL A 43 18.65 -3.70 6.45
N ALA A 44 18.16 -2.63 5.81
CA ALA A 44 17.79 -1.39 6.50
C ALA A 44 16.66 -1.60 7.53
N ALA A 45 15.76 -2.54 7.27
CA ALA A 45 14.68 -2.92 8.18
C ALA A 45 15.11 -3.92 9.27
N GLY A 46 16.38 -4.34 9.30
CA GLY A 46 16.92 -5.23 10.32
C GLY A 46 16.46 -6.68 10.21
N LEU A 47 16.04 -7.12 9.01
CA LEU A 47 15.64 -8.50 8.77
C LEU A 47 16.81 -9.47 8.93
N ASP A 48 16.53 -10.67 9.44
CA ASP A 48 17.44 -11.81 9.30
C ASP A 48 17.51 -12.18 7.82
N MET A 49 18.64 -11.87 7.20
CA MET A 49 18.85 -12.06 5.77
C MET A 49 18.96 -13.52 5.34
N ALA A 50 19.35 -14.43 6.23
CA ALA A 50 19.36 -15.85 5.90
C ALA A 50 17.92 -16.36 5.82
N ARG A 51 17.14 -16.09 6.87
CA ARG A 51 15.72 -16.46 6.92
C ARG A 51 14.89 -15.76 5.84
N PHE A 52 15.14 -14.47 5.58
CA PHE A 52 14.42 -13.72 4.55
C PHE A 52 14.59 -14.32 3.17
N ARG A 53 15.82 -14.72 2.80
CA ARG A 53 16.09 -15.35 1.50
C ARG A 53 15.45 -16.75 1.39
N GLU A 54 15.49 -17.52 2.47
CA GLU A 54 14.82 -18.82 2.56
C GLU A 54 13.30 -18.67 2.40
N ASP A 55 12.68 -17.82 3.21
CA ASP A 55 11.24 -17.56 3.16
C ASP A 55 10.80 -16.97 1.81
N ALA A 56 11.58 -16.06 1.22
CA ALA A 56 11.24 -15.47 -0.08
C ALA A 56 11.29 -16.48 -1.25
N ALA A 57 12.02 -17.60 -1.08
CA ALA A 57 12.08 -18.67 -2.06
C ALA A 57 10.96 -19.71 -1.90
N ASP A 58 10.17 -19.65 -0.81
CA ASP A 58 9.07 -20.57 -0.54
C ASP A 58 7.90 -20.35 -1.52
N PRO A 59 7.62 -21.28 -2.45
CA PRO A 59 6.55 -21.12 -3.43
C PRO A 59 5.15 -21.07 -2.80
N GLU A 60 4.97 -21.54 -1.57
CA GLU A 60 3.67 -21.52 -0.89
C GLU A 60 3.20 -20.09 -0.62
N LEU A 61 4.11 -19.12 -0.48
CA LEU A 61 3.75 -17.70 -0.35
C LEU A 61 2.99 -17.16 -1.57
N LEU A 62 3.07 -17.81 -2.75
CA LEU A 62 2.23 -17.42 -3.89
C LEU A 62 0.75 -17.71 -3.62
N LYS A 63 0.43 -18.74 -2.84
CA LYS A 63 -0.94 -19.07 -2.46
C LYS A 63 -1.50 -17.99 -1.55
N ASP A 64 -0.74 -17.55 -0.55
CA ASP A 64 -1.12 -16.45 0.34
C ASP A 64 -1.38 -15.14 -0.43
N ILE A 65 -0.54 -14.83 -1.43
CA ILE A 65 -0.73 -13.67 -2.32
C ILE A 65 -2.00 -13.82 -3.15
N ALA A 66 -2.22 -14.99 -3.74
CA ALA A 66 -3.39 -15.27 -4.56
C ALA A 66 -4.68 -15.19 -3.73
N GLU A 67 -4.70 -15.77 -2.54
CA GLU A 67 -5.82 -15.73 -1.61
C GLU A 67 -6.12 -14.28 -1.18
N SER A 68 -5.09 -13.54 -0.75
CA SER A 68 -5.25 -12.12 -0.39
C SER A 68 -5.80 -11.28 -1.54
N HIS A 69 -5.32 -11.50 -2.77
CA HIS A 69 -5.84 -10.81 -3.94
C HIS A 69 -7.29 -11.21 -4.27
N THR A 70 -7.61 -12.50 -4.18
CA THR A 70 -8.96 -13.02 -4.43
C THR A 70 -9.96 -12.41 -3.45
N ILE A 71 -9.63 -12.35 -2.16
CA ILE A 71 -10.47 -11.70 -1.13
C ILE A 71 -10.69 -10.22 -1.49
N ALA A 72 -9.60 -9.50 -1.82
CA ALA A 72 -9.71 -8.09 -2.17
C ALA A 72 -10.63 -7.84 -3.38
N VAL A 73 -10.56 -8.66 -4.42
CA VAL A 73 -11.35 -8.49 -5.64
C VAL A 73 -12.77 -9.01 -5.47
N GLU A 74 -12.94 -10.25 -5.01
CA GLU A 74 -14.23 -10.95 -5.01
C GLU A 74 -15.12 -10.53 -3.84
N GLU A 75 -14.56 -10.28 -2.66
CA GLU A 75 -15.33 -9.91 -1.47
C GLU A 75 -15.47 -8.39 -1.31
N HIS A 76 -14.45 -7.63 -1.70
CA HIS A 76 -14.41 -6.18 -1.50
C HIS A 76 -14.50 -5.37 -2.80
N GLY A 77 -14.55 -6.00 -3.97
CA GLY A 77 -14.64 -5.29 -5.25
C GLY A 77 -13.43 -4.39 -5.54
N ALA A 78 -12.27 -4.67 -4.94
CA ALA A 78 -11.08 -3.84 -5.12
C ALA A 78 -10.61 -3.88 -6.58
N PHE A 79 -10.44 -2.71 -7.18
CA PHE A 79 -10.04 -2.56 -8.59
C PHE A 79 -8.80 -1.65 -8.76
N GLY A 80 -8.30 -1.04 -7.70
CA GLY A 80 -7.20 -0.08 -7.75
C GLY A 80 -6.44 -0.01 -6.42
N VAL A 81 -5.35 0.75 -6.38
CA VAL A 81 -4.55 0.95 -5.16
C VAL A 81 -4.35 2.44 -4.86
N PRO A 82 -4.49 2.87 -3.60
CA PRO A 82 -4.99 2.09 -2.46
C PRO A 82 -6.52 1.88 -2.51
N THR A 83 -6.98 0.75 -1.97
CA THR A 83 -8.38 0.50 -1.59
C THR A 83 -8.43 0.33 -0.08
N PHE A 84 -9.34 1.05 0.57
CA PHE A 84 -9.61 0.97 2.00
C PHE A 84 -10.92 0.22 2.23
N VAL A 85 -10.98 -0.60 3.27
CA VAL A 85 -12.20 -1.27 3.73
C VAL A 85 -12.49 -0.78 5.14
N SER A 86 -13.66 -0.17 5.36
CA SER A 86 -14.08 0.29 6.69
C SER A 86 -14.64 -0.86 7.53
N ASP A 87 -14.77 -0.66 8.84
CA ASP A 87 -15.39 -1.64 9.76
C ASP A 87 -16.83 -2.01 9.35
N GLY A 88 -17.53 -1.12 8.63
CA GLY A 88 -18.86 -1.37 8.08
C GLY A 88 -18.86 -2.18 6.78
N GLY A 89 -17.69 -2.59 6.28
CA GLY A 89 -17.52 -3.35 5.04
C GLY A 89 -17.49 -2.51 3.76
N ASN A 90 -17.60 -1.17 3.86
CA ASN A 90 -17.57 -0.30 2.69
C ASN A 90 -16.14 -0.23 2.14
N ALA A 91 -15.94 -0.71 0.92
CA ALA A 91 -14.68 -0.64 0.21
C ALA A 91 -14.63 0.62 -0.66
N THR A 92 -13.56 1.42 -0.54
CA THR A 92 -13.37 2.64 -1.34
C THR A 92 -11.96 2.75 -1.91
N PHE A 93 -11.87 2.99 -3.21
CA PHE A 93 -10.64 3.43 -3.87
C PHE A 93 -10.45 4.94 -3.69
N LEU A 94 -9.30 5.36 -3.16
CA LEU A 94 -8.97 6.77 -2.98
C LEU A 94 -7.67 7.11 -3.71
N LYS A 95 -7.79 8.00 -4.70
CA LYS A 95 -6.63 8.60 -5.38
C LYS A 95 -6.46 10.05 -4.94
N MET A 96 -5.31 10.35 -4.37
CA MET A 96 -4.97 11.70 -3.92
C MET A 96 -3.48 12.00 -4.09
N PHE A 97 -3.13 13.29 -3.97
CA PHE A 97 -1.76 13.76 -3.80
C PHE A 97 -1.47 13.99 -2.32
N ILE A 98 -0.20 14.21 -2.00
CA ILE A 98 0.21 14.64 -0.66
C ILE A 98 -0.47 15.99 -0.40
N PRO A 99 -1.35 16.10 0.61
CA PRO A 99 -1.97 17.38 0.94
C PRO A 99 -0.96 18.31 1.62
N PRO A 100 -1.16 19.64 1.56
CA PRO A 100 -0.46 20.57 2.45
C PRO A 100 -0.67 20.20 3.92
N ASP A 101 0.35 20.41 4.76
CA ASP A 101 0.33 20.03 6.17
C ASP A 101 -0.86 20.66 6.92
N GLU A 102 -1.20 21.91 6.60
CA GLU A 102 -2.31 22.64 7.23
C GLU A 102 -3.69 22.05 6.90
N GLN A 103 -3.80 21.30 5.80
CA GLN A 103 -5.05 20.67 5.34
C GLN A 103 -5.08 19.17 5.60
N ALA A 104 -3.97 18.55 5.98
CA ALA A 104 -3.84 17.10 6.04
C ALA A 104 -4.87 16.45 6.98
N VAL A 105 -5.09 17.05 8.16
CA VAL A 105 -6.06 16.54 9.16
C VAL A 105 -7.48 16.65 8.62
N GLU A 106 -7.87 17.82 8.11
CA GLU A 106 -9.22 18.06 7.59
C GLU A 106 -9.54 17.12 6.42
N ILE A 107 -8.58 16.93 5.49
CA ILE A 107 -8.72 16.02 4.36
C ILE A 107 -8.86 14.57 4.85
N TYR A 108 -8.02 14.14 5.79
CA TYR A 108 -8.08 12.79 6.35
C TYR A 108 -9.44 12.50 7.00
N GLU A 109 -9.91 13.38 7.89
CA GLU A 109 -11.20 13.23 8.57
C GLU A 109 -12.36 13.23 7.58
N THR A 110 -12.35 14.17 6.62
CA THR A 110 -13.41 14.30 5.62
C THR A 110 -13.50 13.07 4.72
N MET A 111 -12.36 12.59 4.20
CA MET A 111 -12.32 11.41 3.34
C MET A 111 -12.67 10.15 4.13
N THR A 112 -12.16 9.98 5.35
CA THR A 112 -12.47 8.82 6.19
C THR A 112 -13.97 8.73 6.44
N LYS A 113 -14.60 9.83 6.87
CA LYS A 113 -16.05 9.90 7.08
C LYS A 113 -16.84 9.59 5.81
N ALA A 114 -16.46 10.21 4.69
CA ALA A 114 -17.16 9.99 3.42
C ALA A 114 -17.09 8.52 2.98
N MET A 115 -15.91 7.88 3.10
CA MET A 115 -15.71 6.48 2.75
C MET A 115 -16.40 5.49 3.72
N SER A 116 -16.50 5.83 5.01
CA SER A 116 -17.04 4.92 6.02
C SER A 116 -18.56 5.04 6.21
N GLU A 117 -19.13 6.24 6.16
CA GLU A 117 -20.52 6.51 6.56
C GLU A 117 -21.50 6.72 5.40
N PHE A 118 -21.04 7.22 4.24
CA PHE A 118 -21.95 7.69 3.18
C PHE A 118 -22.24 6.63 2.11
N ALA A 119 -23.26 5.80 2.34
CA ALA A 119 -23.66 4.72 1.43
C ALA A 119 -24.20 5.17 0.04
N HIS A 120 -24.51 6.46 -0.15
CA HIS A 120 -25.13 6.98 -1.37
C HIS A 120 -24.20 7.86 -2.22
N VAL A 121 -22.89 7.85 -1.93
CA VAL A 121 -21.86 8.54 -2.72
C VAL A 121 -21.15 7.52 -3.60
N GLY A 122 -21.35 7.61 -4.92
CA GLY A 122 -20.80 6.65 -5.87
C GLY A 122 -19.41 7.01 -6.42
N GLU A 123 -19.21 8.25 -6.89
CA GLU A 123 -17.92 8.71 -7.39
C GLU A 123 -17.83 10.24 -7.25
N PHE A 124 -16.73 10.76 -6.67
CA PHE A 124 -16.34 12.15 -6.82
C PHE A 124 -15.06 12.20 -7.66
N LYS A 125 -15.15 12.83 -8.82
CA LYS A 125 -14.06 12.83 -9.80
C LYS A 125 -13.90 14.19 -10.43
N ARG A 126 -12.65 14.56 -10.62
CA ARG A 126 -12.23 15.74 -11.35
C ARG A 126 -11.77 15.29 -12.76
N PRO A 127 -11.75 16.18 -13.77
CA PRO A 127 -11.33 15.84 -15.12
C PRO A 127 -9.91 15.28 -15.16
N GLN A 128 -9.66 14.30 -16.04
CA GLN A 128 -8.32 13.79 -16.36
C GLN A 128 -7.41 14.92 -16.89
N PRO A 129 -6.07 14.78 -16.87
CA PRO A 129 -5.14 15.90 -16.99
C PRO A 129 -5.42 16.85 -18.18
N PRO A 130 -5.15 18.16 -18.03
CA PRO A 130 -4.42 18.76 -16.91
C PRO A 130 -5.34 19.13 -15.74
N TRP A 131 -5.04 18.52 -14.59
CA TRP A 131 -5.47 18.93 -13.25
C TRP A 131 -4.86 20.32 -12.93
N PRO A 132 -5.37 21.09 -11.95
CA PRO A 132 -4.90 22.46 -11.73
C PRO A 132 -3.37 22.55 -11.73
N HIS A 133 -2.84 23.37 -12.63
CA HIS A 133 -1.41 23.64 -12.73
C HIS A 133 -0.95 24.27 -11.41
N GLY A 134 0.12 23.74 -10.81
CA GLY A 134 0.76 24.34 -9.63
C GLY A 134 0.24 23.87 -8.26
N VAL A 135 -0.41 22.71 -8.17
CA VAL A 135 -0.87 22.10 -6.91
C VAL A 135 0.05 20.95 -6.43
N ILE A 136 1.16 20.72 -7.14
CA ILE A 136 2.21 19.75 -6.78
C ILE A 136 3.55 20.48 -6.84
#